data_AF-A0A925KPQ7-F1
#
_entry.id   AF-A0A925KPQ7-F1
#
_cell.length_a   1.000
_cell.length_b   1.000
_cell.length_c   1.000
_cell.angle_alpha   90.00
_cell.angle_beta   90.00
_cell.angle_gamma   90.00
#
_symmetry.space_group_name_H-M   'P 1'
#
loop_
_entity.id
_entity.type
_entity.pdbx_description
1 polymer ?
#
loop_
_entity_poly.entity_id
_entity_poly.type
_entity_poly.pdbx_seq_one_letter_code
_entity_poly.pdbx_strand_id
1 'polypeptide(L)'
;MSLKNKVSAAGLLIALGIIYGDIGTSPLYVLNAITSGKTISESLVIGSLSLIIWTLTLQTTIKYVILTLNADNRGEGGIFSLFALVRRRKKWLVIPAVIGGAALLADGMITPPISVTSAIEGLKQVPFLSSISQSTIVIIVITILSLLFFIQQFGTAFIGKFFGP
;
A
#
# COMPACT_ATOMS: atom_id res chain seq x y z
N MET A 1 -18.77 18.20 -25.79
CA MET A 1 -19.89 18.12 -24.82
C MET A 1 -19.34 17.47 -23.55
N SER A 2 -19.16 18.25 -22.48
CA SER A 2 -18.47 17.82 -21.27
C SER A 2 -19.40 16.98 -20.40
N LEU A 3 -19.18 15.67 -20.37
CA LEU A 3 -19.80 14.76 -19.41
C LEU A 3 -19.11 14.97 -18.04
N LYS A 4 -19.62 15.91 -17.25
CA LYS A 4 -19.35 15.96 -15.81
C LYS A 4 -20.01 14.74 -15.16
N ASN A 5 -19.29 13.62 -15.11
CA ASN A 5 -19.66 12.51 -14.24
C ASN A 5 -19.68 13.04 -12.79
N LYS A 6 -20.86 13.18 -12.21
CA LYS A 6 -21.00 13.52 -10.79
C LYS A 6 -20.48 12.34 -9.99
N VAL A 7 -19.39 12.55 -9.27
CA VAL A 7 -18.86 11.58 -8.31
C VAL A 7 -19.99 11.26 -7.31
N SER A 8 -20.42 10.00 -7.26
CA SER A 8 -21.44 9.53 -6.32
C SER A 8 -20.84 9.43 -4.92
N ALA A 9 -21.64 9.67 -3.87
CA ALA A 9 -21.23 9.49 -2.47
C ALA A 9 -20.71 8.06 -2.20
N ALA A 10 -21.32 7.05 -2.84
CA ALA A 10 -20.84 5.67 -2.79
C ALA A 10 -19.45 5.51 -3.43
N GLY A 11 -19.21 6.18 -4.56
CA GLY A 11 -17.90 6.19 -5.20
C GLY A 11 -16.82 6.86 -4.35
N LEU A 12 -17.17 7.89 -3.60
CA LEU A 12 -16.27 8.55 -2.66
C LEU A 12 -15.91 7.62 -1.47
N LEU A 13 -16.90 6.91 -0.91
CA LEU A 13 -16.67 5.94 0.16
C LEU A 13 -15.78 4.78 -0.27
N ILE A 14 -16.01 4.22 -1.45
CA ILE A 14 -15.17 3.16 -2.02
C ILE A 14 -13.73 3.67 -2.23
N ALA A 15 -13.57 4.87 -2.81
CA ALA A 15 -12.25 5.46 -3.02
C ALA A 15 -11.51 5.71 -1.70
N LEU A 16 -12.20 6.25 -0.69
CA LEU A 16 -11.64 6.45 0.65
C LEU A 16 -11.26 5.11 1.29
N GLY A 17 -12.09 4.08 1.18
CA GLY A 17 -11.80 2.75 1.70
C GLY A 17 -10.55 2.13 1.07
N ILE A 18 -10.39 2.26 -0.25
CA ILE A 18 -9.19 1.78 -0.97
C ILE A 18 -7.95 2.53 -0.49
N ILE A 19 -8.01 3.86 -0.41
CA ILE A 19 -6.87 4.70 0.04
C ILE A 19 -6.50 4.39 1.49
N TYR A 20 -7.48 4.25 2.37
CA TYR A 20 -7.24 3.97 3.79
C TYR A 20 -6.72 2.56 4.00
N GLY A 21 -7.15 1.59 3.18
CA GLY A 21 -6.60 0.24 3.17
C GLY A 21 -5.14 0.22 2.77
N ASP A 22 -4.76 0.93 1.71
CA ASP A 22 -3.36 1.01 1.25
C ASP A 22 -2.46 1.68 2.31
N ILE A 23 -2.88 2.83 2.84
CA ILE A 23 -2.13 3.58 3.87
C ILE A 23 -2.06 2.80 5.20
N GLY A 24 -3.14 2.14 5.60
CA GLY A 24 -3.28 1.51 6.92
C GLY A 24 -2.56 0.17 7.06
N THR A 25 -2.21 -0.49 5.96
CA THR A 25 -1.54 -1.80 6.02
C THR A 25 -0.04 -1.68 6.30
N SER A 26 0.62 -0.63 5.83
CA SER A 26 2.06 -0.40 6.05
C SER A 26 2.47 -0.34 7.54
N PRO A 27 1.72 0.38 8.41
CA PRO A 27 1.91 0.33 9.86
C PRO A 27 1.80 -1.04 10.49
N LEU A 28 0.91 -1.91 9.99
CA LEU A 28 0.73 -3.26 10.52
C LEU A 28 1.97 -4.12 10.26
N TYR A 29 2.63 -3.96 9.10
CA TYR A 29 3.90 -4.64 8.82
C TYR A 29 5.01 -4.18 9.74
N VAL A 30 5.12 -2.87 9.93
CA VAL A 30 6.13 -2.26 10.81
C VAL A 30 5.91 -2.74 12.24
N LEU A 31 4.67 -2.77 12.70
CA LEU A 31 4.32 -3.26 14.03
C LEU A 31 4.71 -4.74 14.17
N ASN A 32 4.29 -5.60 13.23
CA ASN A 32 4.63 -7.02 13.25
C ASN A 32 6.16 -7.25 13.26
N ALA A 33 6.91 -6.48 12.46
CA ALA A 33 8.37 -6.56 12.41
C ALA A 33 9.04 -6.13 13.72
N ILE A 34 8.51 -5.13 14.42
CA ILE A 34 9.05 -4.65 15.69
C ILE A 34 8.71 -5.61 16.84
N THR A 35 7.51 -6.20 16.83
CA THR A 35 7.05 -7.10 17.90
C THR A 35 7.53 -8.54 17.73
N SER A 36 7.85 -8.97 16.51
CA SER A 36 8.31 -10.34 16.24
C SER A 36 9.61 -10.64 16.98
N GLY A 37 9.57 -11.67 17.84
CA GLY A 37 10.74 -12.15 18.58
C GLY A 37 11.14 -11.31 19.80
N LYS A 38 10.33 -10.35 20.24
CA LYS A 38 10.58 -9.53 21.44
C LYS A 38 9.51 -9.74 22.51
N THR A 39 9.88 -9.54 23.77
CA THR A 39 8.90 -9.47 24.86
C THR A 39 8.07 -8.19 24.69
N ILE A 40 6.75 -8.36 24.62
CA ILE A 40 5.83 -7.23 24.44
C ILE A 40 5.73 -6.47 25.76
N SER A 41 6.53 -5.40 25.88
CA SER A 41 6.45 -4.45 26.99
C SER A 41 5.57 -3.26 26.61
N GLU A 42 4.94 -2.64 27.61
CA GLU A 42 4.14 -1.42 27.42
C GLU A 42 4.96 -0.30 26.74
N SER A 43 6.23 -0.15 27.14
CA SER A 43 7.16 0.81 26.53
C SER A 43 7.42 0.55 25.05
N LEU A 44 7.52 -0.72 24.63
CA LEU A 44 7.73 -1.10 23.23
C LEU A 44 6.49 -0.77 22.40
N VAL A 45 5.30 -1.07 22.92
CA VAL A 45 4.03 -0.80 22.22
C VAL A 45 3.82 0.72 22.05
N ILE A 46 3.93 1.49 23.13
CA ILE A 46 3.74 2.94 23.10
C ILE A 46 4.80 3.62 22.20
N GLY A 47 6.07 3.19 22.32
CA GLY A 47 7.16 3.71 21.48
C GLY A 47 6.96 3.42 19.99
N SER A 48 6.56 2.18 19.66
CA SER A 48 6.32 1.77 18.27
C SER A 48 5.13 2.51 17.66
N LEU A 49 4.02 2.63 18.38
CA LEU A 49 2.84 3.36 17.93
C LEU A 49 3.15 4.85 17.73
N SER A 50 3.88 5.47 18.66
CA SER A 50 4.30 6.87 18.53
C SER A 50 5.16 7.10 17.28
N LEU A 51 6.15 6.23 17.05
CA LEU A 51 7.00 6.30 15.85
C LEU A 51 6.18 6.16 14.58
N ILE A 52 5.28 5.17 14.51
CA ILE A 52 4.39 4.98 13.36
C ILE A 52 3.56 6.24 13.11
N ILE A 53 2.91 6.80 14.14
CA ILE A 53 2.05 7.99 14.01
C ILE A 53 2.86 9.18 13.50
N TRP A 54 4.01 9.47 14.10
CA TRP A 54 4.84 10.61 13.70
C TRP A 54 5.46 10.42 12.31
N THR A 55 5.94 9.21 11.98
CA THR A 55 6.48 8.91 10.66
C THR A 55 5.42 9.04 9.58
N LEU A 56 4.22 8.49 9.77
CA LEU A 56 3.12 8.64 8.81
C LEU A 56 2.77 10.11 8.63
N THR A 57 2.57 10.85 9.72
CA THR A 57 2.18 12.27 9.69
C THR A 57 3.23 13.12 8.96
N LEU A 58 4.51 12.93 9.26
CA LEU A 58 5.59 13.67 8.59
C LEU A 58 5.76 13.26 7.14
N GLN A 59 5.73 11.95 6.85
CA GLN A 59 5.85 11.43 5.49
C GLN A 59 4.72 11.93 4.61
N THR A 60 3.46 11.87 5.07
CA THR A 60 2.31 12.34 4.29
C THR A 60 2.38 13.85 4.05
N THR A 61 2.76 14.61 5.08
CA THR A 61 2.86 16.08 4.97
C THR A 61 3.96 16.50 4.00
N ILE A 62 5.18 15.98 4.15
CA ILE A 62 6.31 16.41 3.31
C ILE A 62 6.18 15.87 1.88
N LYS A 63 5.98 14.56 1.71
CA LYS A 63 5.97 13.92 0.38
C LYS A 63 4.72 14.29 -0.42
N TYR A 64 3.54 14.23 0.20
CA TYR A 64 2.28 14.38 -0.53
C TYR A 64 1.79 15.83 -0.52
N VAL A 65 1.67 16.46 0.65
CA VAL A 65 1.12 17.83 0.74
C VAL A 65 2.07 18.87 0.16
N ILE A 66 3.35 18.85 0.55
CA ILE A 66 4.30 19.87 0.11
C ILE A 66 4.83 19.58 -1.30
N LEU A 67 5.23 18.34 -1.60
CA LEU A 67 5.83 18.01 -2.89
C LEU A 67 4.78 17.67 -3.96
N THR A 68 3.94 16.67 -3.71
CA THR A 68 3.07 16.11 -4.75
C THR A 68 1.95 17.07 -5.16
N LEU A 69 1.29 17.74 -4.21
CA LEU A 69 0.21 18.69 -4.53
C LEU A 69 0.69 19.98 -5.20
N ASN A 70 1.93 20.43 -4.95
CA ASN A 70 2.50 21.60 -5.63
C ASN A 70 3.03 21.27 -7.03
N ALA A 71 3.23 19.99 -7.33
CA ALA A 71 3.80 19.50 -8.57
C ALA A 71 2.67 19.17 -9.58
N ASP A 72 1.89 20.19 -9.96
CA ASP A 72 0.76 20.07 -10.88
C ASP A 72 1.17 20.35 -12.33
N ASN A 73 0.63 19.57 -13.27
CA ASN A 73 0.86 19.68 -14.71
C ASN A 73 -0.46 19.81 -15.46
N ARG A 74 -0.98 21.04 -15.58
CA ARG A 74 -2.18 21.35 -16.38
C ARG A 74 -3.37 20.44 -16.06
N GLY A 75 -3.58 20.09 -14.78
CA GLY A 75 -4.71 19.29 -14.34
C GLY A 75 -4.52 17.76 -14.44
N GLU A 76 -3.38 17.27 -14.93
CA GLU A 76 -2.97 15.88 -14.76
C GLU A 76 -2.06 15.77 -13.53
N GLY A 77 -2.66 15.55 -12.37
CA GLY A 77 -1.96 15.31 -11.11
C GLY A 77 -1.47 13.86 -11.03
N GLY A 78 -0.20 13.67 -10.68
CA GLY A 78 0.34 12.35 -10.37
C GLY A 78 1.82 12.19 -10.69
N ILE A 79 2.43 11.23 -10.00
CA ILE A 79 3.85 10.88 -10.15
C ILE A 79 4.20 10.58 -11.62
N PHE A 80 3.26 9.97 -12.37
CA PHE A 80 3.39 9.70 -13.82
C PHE A 80 3.34 10.95 -14.71
N SER A 81 2.56 11.97 -14.35
CA SER A 81 2.52 13.25 -15.07
C SER A 81 3.83 14.03 -14.90
N LEU A 82 4.42 13.94 -13.70
CA LEU A 82 5.76 14.47 -13.41
C LEU A 82 6.85 13.71 -14.16
N PHE A 83 6.76 12.38 -14.26
CA PHE A 83 7.67 11.58 -15.09
C PHE A 83 7.58 11.97 -16.58
N ALA A 84 6.37 12.22 -17.10
CA ALA A 84 6.18 12.66 -18.49
C ALA A 84 6.73 14.06 -18.76
N LEU A 85 6.62 14.99 -17.80
CA LEU A 85 7.19 16.34 -17.86
C LEU A 85 8.72 16.35 -17.82
N VAL A 86 9.29 15.59 -16.89
CA VAL A 86 10.74 15.51 -16.66
C VAL A 86 11.47 15.01 -17.91
N ARG A 87 10.88 14.03 -18.61
CA ARG A 87 11.40 13.52 -19.89
C ARG A 87 11.43 14.56 -21.01
N ARG A 88 10.52 15.54 -21.01
CA ARG A 88 10.44 16.60 -22.04
C ARG A 88 11.40 17.77 -21.79
N ARG A 89 11.95 17.91 -20.58
CA ARG A 89 12.82 19.05 -20.21
C ARG A 89 14.29 18.85 -20.59
N LYS A 90 14.86 17.66 -20.36
CA LYS A 90 16.26 17.33 -20.75
C LYS A 90 16.40 15.84 -21.07
N LYS A 91 17.18 15.50 -22.10
CA LYS A 91 17.38 14.10 -22.54
C LYS A 91 17.94 13.17 -21.45
N TRP A 92 18.81 13.68 -20.56
CA TRP A 92 19.39 12.88 -19.47
C TRP A 92 18.38 12.53 -18.37
N LEU A 93 17.32 13.33 -18.19
CA LEU A 93 16.30 13.10 -17.17
C LEU A 93 15.41 11.87 -17.45
N VAL A 94 15.53 11.26 -18.63
CA VAL A 94 14.87 9.98 -18.95
C VAL A 94 15.36 8.86 -18.02
N ILE A 95 16.65 8.83 -17.68
CA ILE A 95 17.25 7.77 -16.86
C ILE A 95 16.62 7.73 -15.46
N PRO A 96 16.66 8.82 -14.66
CA PRO A 96 16.02 8.83 -13.35
C PRO A 96 14.49 8.66 -13.44
N ALA A 97 13.86 9.10 -14.54
CA ALA A 97 12.43 8.89 -14.75
C ALA A 97 12.06 7.41 -14.93
N VAL A 98 12.83 6.67 -15.73
CA VAL A 98 12.62 5.23 -15.93
C VAL A 98 12.91 4.46 -14.64
N ILE A 99 13.97 4.81 -13.91
CA ILE A 99 14.28 4.18 -12.62
C ILE A 99 13.14 4.43 -11.62
N GLY A 100 12.64 5.65 -11.53
CA GLY A 100 11.53 5.97 -10.63
C GLY A 100 10.22 5.26 -11.02
N GLY A 101 9.92 5.17 -12.32
CA GLY A 101 8.77 4.40 -12.81
C GLY A 101 8.88 2.90 -12.51
N ALA A 102 10.07 2.32 -12.69
CA ALA A 102 10.34 0.93 -12.34
C ALA A 102 10.24 0.68 -10.83
N ALA A 103 10.74 1.59 -9.99
CA ALA A 103 10.63 1.51 -8.54
C ALA A 103 9.16 1.54 -8.09
N LEU A 104 8.33 2.39 -8.69
CA LEU A 104 6.90 2.46 -8.39
C LEU A 104 6.16 1.18 -8.79
N LEU A 105 6.48 0.60 -9.96
CA LEU A 105 5.93 -0.70 -10.36
C LEU A 105 6.38 -1.83 -9.43
N ALA A 106 7.65 -1.84 -9.03
CA ALA A 106 8.18 -2.82 -8.10
C ALA A 106 7.49 -2.73 -6.73
N ASP A 107 7.28 -1.52 -6.22
CA ASP A 107 6.54 -1.27 -4.97
C ASP A 107 5.12 -1.85 -5.04
N GLY A 108 4.38 -1.56 -6.12
CA GLY A 108 3.04 -2.11 -6.36
C GLY A 108 3.00 -3.64 -6.48
N MET A 109 4.08 -4.27 -6.96
CA MET A 109 4.19 -5.74 -7.04
C MET A 109 4.55 -6.39 -5.69
N ILE A 110 5.28 -5.70 -4.83
CA ILE A 110 5.79 -6.22 -3.55
C ILE A 110 4.73 -6.13 -2.43
N THR A 111 3.85 -5.13 -2.48
CA THR A 111 2.86 -4.89 -1.41
C THR A 111 1.91 -6.06 -1.16
N PRO A 112 1.27 -6.72 -2.16
CA PRO A 112 0.31 -7.80 -1.87
C PRO A 112 0.95 -9.01 -1.17
N PRO A 113 2.13 -9.52 -1.61
CA PRO A 113 2.82 -10.60 -0.89
C PRO A 113 3.23 -10.22 0.55
N ILE A 114 3.78 -9.02 0.76
CA ILE A 114 4.15 -8.56 2.12
C ILE A 114 2.91 -8.45 3.00
N SER A 115 1.79 -7.99 2.43
CA SER A 115 0.50 -7.87 3.12
C SER A 115 0.01 -9.18 3.67
N VAL A 116 -0.15 -10.15 2.77
CA VAL A 116 -0.68 -11.46 3.11
C VAL A 116 0.28 -12.19 4.05
N THR A 117 1.59 -12.11 3.81
CA THR A 117 2.58 -12.75 4.69
C THR A 117 2.52 -12.19 6.10
N SER A 118 2.49 -10.87 6.26
CA SER A 118 2.44 -10.23 7.59
C SER A 118 1.13 -10.51 8.32
N ALA A 119 0.00 -10.56 7.61
CA ALA A 119 -1.29 -10.91 8.19
C ALA A 119 -1.29 -12.35 8.72
N ILE A 120 -0.72 -13.29 7.96
CA ILE A 120 -0.63 -14.70 8.37
C ILE A 120 0.43 -14.91 9.46
N GLU A 121 1.56 -14.22 9.41
CA GLU A 121 2.57 -14.26 10.48
C GLU A 121 2.05 -13.63 11.77
N GLY A 122 1.21 -12.60 11.68
CA GLY A 122 0.52 -12.02 12.84
C GLY A 122 -0.34 -13.04 13.59
N LEU A 123 -0.89 -14.07 12.92
CA LEU A 123 -1.65 -15.13 13.58
C LEU A 123 -0.79 -15.94 14.57
N LYS A 124 0.53 -16.04 14.38
CA LYS A 124 1.43 -16.72 15.33
C LYS A 124 1.48 -16.05 16.71
N GLN A 125 1.10 -14.77 16.79
CA GLN A 125 1.03 -14.04 18.06
C GLN A 125 -0.18 -14.48 18.91
N VAL A 126 -1.13 -15.24 18.34
CA VAL A 126 -2.28 -15.80 19.06
C VAL A 126 -1.86 -17.13 19.72
N PRO A 127 -2.04 -17.32 21.04
CA PRO A 127 -1.57 -18.50 21.76
C PRO A 127 -1.99 -19.84 21.16
N PHE A 128 -3.22 -19.91 20.63
CA PHE A 128 -3.79 -21.11 19.99
C PHE A 128 -3.15 -21.46 18.63
N LEU A 129 -2.55 -20.49 17.94
CA LEU A 129 -1.97 -20.62 16.59
C LEU A 129 -0.44 -20.49 16.59
N SER A 130 0.18 -20.46 17.77
CA SER A 130 1.63 -20.28 17.96
C SER A 130 2.48 -21.45 17.43
N SER A 131 1.89 -22.64 17.24
CA SER A 131 2.57 -23.86 16.78
C SER A 131 2.63 -24.03 15.26
N ILE A 132 2.13 -23.07 14.48
CA ILE A 132 2.13 -23.17 13.02
C ILE A 132 3.57 -23.07 12.49
N SER A 133 4.02 -24.11 11.77
CA SER A 133 5.33 -24.14 11.11
C SER A 133 5.46 -23.05 10.03
N GLN A 134 6.68 -22.54 9.82
CA GLN A 134 6.95 -21.57 8.75
C GLN A 134 6.59 -22.13 7.37
N SER A 135 6.80 -23.43 7.13
CA SER A 135 6.42 -24.07 5.87
C SER A 135 4.92 -24.00 5.62
N THR A 136 4.10 -24.16 6.67
CA THR A 136 2.65 -24.06 6.58
C THR A 136 2.21 -22.63 6.25
N ILE A 137 2.85 -21.61 6.86
CA ILE A 137 2.59 -20.20 6.54
C ILE A 137 2.87 -19.92 5.06
N VAL A 138 4.04 -20.34 4.56
CA VAL A 138 4.41 -20.13 3.16
C VAL A 138 3.39 -20.77 2.22
N ILE A 139 2.93 -21.99 2.52
CA ILE A 139 1.89 -22.68 1.73
C ILE A 139 0.57 -21.90 1.76
N ILE A 140 0.13 -21.41 2.92
CA ILE A 140 -1.10 -20.62 3.05
C ILE A 140 -0.97 -19.32 2.25
N VAL A 141 0.14 -18.59 2.37
CA VAL A 141 0.38 -17.34 1.63
C VAL A 141 0.35 -17.59 0.12
N ILE A 142 1.07 -18.61 -0.37
CA ILE A 142 1.09 -18.95 -1.80
C ILE A 142 -0.33 -19.32 -2.29
N THR A 143 -1.09 -20.05 -1.48
CA THR A 143 -2.47 -20.44 -1.81
C THR A 143 -3.37 -19.20 -1.91
N ILE A 144 -3.31 -18.30 -0.93
CA ILE A 144 -4.09 -17.05 -0.90
C ILE A 144 -3.74 -16.17 -2.10
N LEU A 145 -2.44 -15.97 -2.36
CA LEU A 145 -1.99 -15.15 -3.49
C LEU A 145 -2.44 -15.77 -4.83
N SER A 146 -2.27 -17.08 -5.00
CA SER A 146 -2.69 -17.77 -6.22
C SER A 146 -4.19 -17.61 -6.46
N LEU A 147 -5.03 -17.78 -5.43
CA LEU A 147 -6.47 -17.58 -5.50
C LEU A 147 -6.84 -16.11 -5.82
N LEU A 148 -6.22 -15.15 -5.13
CA LEU A 148 -6.46 -13.73 -5.36
C LEU A 148 -6.12 -13.31 -6.80
N PHE A 149 -4.90 -13.63 -7.26
CA PHE A 149 -4.47 -13.29 -8.62
C PHE A 149 -5.26 -14.06 -9.69
N PHE A 150 -5.67 -15.30 -9.41
CA PHE A 150 -6.55 -16.06 -10.29
C PHE A 150 -7.93 -15.40 -10.40
N ILE A 151 -8.52 -14.90 -9.32
CA ILE A 151 -9.81 -14.20 -9.38
C ILE A 151 -9.65 -12.83 -10.07
N GLN A 152 -8.53 -12.13 -9.87
CA GLN A 152 -8.25 -10.83 -10.51
C GLN A 152 -8.27 -10.89 -12.04
N GLN A 153 -7.93 -12.04 -12.65
CA GLN A 153 -7.94 -12.21 -14.11
C GLN A 153 -9.33 -12.07 -14.73
N PHE A 154 -10.40 -12.32 -13.97
CA PHE A 154 -11.79 -12.19 -14.43
C PHE A 154 -12.34 -10.75 -14.34
N GLY A 155 -11.52 -9.81 -13.87
CA GLY A 155 -11.83 -8.40 -13.81
C GLY A 155 -11.81 -7.86 -12.38
N THR A 156 -11.05 -6.78 -12.17
CA THR A 156 -10.93 -6.08 -10.89
C THR A 156 -12.26 -5.50 -10.41
N ALA A 157 -13.21 -5.25 -11.33
CA ALA A 157 -14.56 -4.80 -11.02
C ALA A 157 -15.39 -5.86 -10.26
N PHE A 158 -15.12 -7.15 -10.47
CA PHE A 158 -15.80 -8.24 -9.75
C PHE A 158 -15.38 -8.26 -8.28
N ILE A 159 -14.07 -8.15 -8.01
CA ILE A 159 -13.51 -8.08 -6.66
C ILE A 159 -13.96 -6.79 -5.95
N GLY A 160 -13.94 -5.64 -6.64
CA GLY A 160 -14.37 -4.37 -6.06
C GLY A 160 -15.84 -4.38 -5.58
N LYS A 161 -16.67 -5.26 -6.11
CA LYS A 161 -18.08 -5.43 -5.71
C LYS A 161 -18.27 -6.27 -4.44
N PHE A 162 -17.29 -7.12 -4.09
CA PHE A 162 -17.29 -7.91 -2.85
C PHE A 162 -16.56 -7.21 -1.69
N PHE A 163 -15.60 -6.33 -2.00
CA PHE A 163 -14.79 -5.62 -1.01
C PHE A 163 -15.21 -4.15 -0.79
N GLY A 164 -16.10 -3.60 -1.64
CA GLY A 164 -16.77 -2.32 -1.42
C GLY A 164 -18.19 -2.52 -0.85
N PRO A 165 -18.73 -1.54 -0.10
CA PRO A 165 -20.13 -1.55 0.33
C PRO A 165 -21.12 -1.39 -0.84
#